data_AF-A0A6G3LD46-F1
#
_entry.id   AF-A0A6G3LD46-F1
#
_cell.length_a   1.000
_cell.length_b   1.000
_cell.length_c   1.000
_cell.angle_alpha   90.00
_cell.angle_beta   90.00
_cell.angle_gamma   90.00
#
_symmetry.space_group_name_H-M   'P 1'
#
loop_
_entity.id
_entity.type
_entity.pdbx_description
1 polymer ?
#
loop_
_entity_poly.entity_id
_entity_poly.type
_entity_poly.pdbx_seq_one_letter_code
_entity_poly.pdbx_strand_id
1 'polypeptide(L)'
;MVLIVKQVTKEVDVYSATGEVKEKVLLPPIFSVPVRKDLIRRAFHAEFTASLQPKGRDPMAGKRTPAVSLGVGRGLARVPRIP
;
A
#
# COMPACT_ATOMS: atom_id res chain seq x y z
N MET A 1 3.83 24.71 10.28
CA MET A 1 3.27 24.34 11.59
C MET A 1 4.41 23.79 12.43
N VAL A 2 4.88 24.60 13.38
CA VAL A 2 6.14 24.41 14.11
C VAL A 2 5.99 23.23 15.08
N LEU A 3 6.81 22.20 14.91
CA LEU A 3 6.92 21.10 15.85
C LEU A 3 7.71 21.59 17.07
N ILE A 4 7.01 22.08 18.08
CA ILE A 4 7.57 22.28 19.42
C ILE A 4 7.76 20.88 20.02
N VAL A 5 8.91 20.26 19.76
CA VAL A 5 9.30 19.00 20.39
C VAL A 5 10.26 19.35 21.51
N LYS A 6 9.88 18.98 22.73
CA LYS A 6 10.75 19.05 23.91
C LYS A 6 12.00 18.21 23.59
N GLN A 7 13.15 18.84 23.41
CA GLN A 7 14.40 18.13 23.12
C GLN A 7 14.75 17.29 24.34
N VAL A 8 14.71 15.96 24.20
CA VAL A 8 15.27 15.05 25.19
C VAL A 8 16.62 14.61 24.67
N THR A 9 17.69 15.20 25.20
CA THR A 9 19.06 14.78 24.95
C THR A 9 19.28 13.42 25.62
N LYS A 10 19.32 12.36 24.80
CA LYS A 10 19.66 11.00 25.23
C LYS A 10 21.01 10.64 24.63
N GLU A 11 21.91 10.14 25.46
CA GLU A 11 23.21 9.59 25.02
C GLU A 11 23.06 8.11 24.72
N VAL A 12 23.69 7.67 23.63
CA VAL A 12 23.72 6.25 23.23
C VAL A 12 25.15 5.85 22.90
N ASP A 13 25.50 4.62 23.26
CA ASP A 13 26.80 4.03 23.01
C ASP A 13 26.94 3.59 21.54
N VAL A 14 28.10 3.88 20.95
CA VAL A 14 28.50 3.43 19.63
C VAL A 14 29.34 2.17 19.78
N TYR A 15 28.84 1.07 19.22
CA TYR A 15 29.51 -0.23 19.26
C TYR A 15 30.46 -0.42 18.07
N SER A 16 31.60 -1.05 18.32
CA SER A 16 32.50 -1.55 17.29
C SER A 16 31.97 -2.83 16.65
N ALA A 17 32.55 -3.24 15.51
CA ALA A 17 32.27 -4.54 14.91
C ALA A 17 32.59 -5.74 15.83
N THR A 18 33.44 -5.53 16.85
CA THR A 18 33.78 -6.54 17.88
C THR A 18 32.86 -6.49 19.10
N GLY A 19 31.90 -5.56 19.15
CA GLY A 19 30.95 -5.41 20.25
C GLY A 19 31.43 -4.55 21.41
N GLU A 20 32.61 -3.93 21.30
CA GLU A 20 33.15 -3.02 22.32
C GLU A 20 32.53 -1.63 22.17
N VAL A 21 32.28 -0.96 23.31
CA VAL A 21 31.81 0.44 23.33
C VAL A 21 32.97 1.35 22.99
N LYS A 22 32.89 2.03 21.84
CA LYS A 22 33.92 2.96 21.37
C LYS A 22 33.69 4.37 21.88
N GLU A 23 32.48 4.89 21.68
CA GLU A 23 32.17 6.31 21.90
C GLU A 23 30.71 6.48 22.33
N LYS A 24 30.37 7.65 22.86
CA LYS A 24 28.98 8.03 23.18
C LYS A 24 28.54 9.17 22.27
N VAL A 25 27.36 9.03 21.67
CA VAL A 25 26.79 10.02 20.76
C VAL A 25 25.44 10.49 21.28
N LEU A 26 25.19 11.79 21.13
CA LEU A 26 23.91 12.42 21.45
C LEU A 26 22.88 12.11 20.35
N LEU A 27 21.69 11.64 20.75
CA LEU A 27 20.61 11.37 19.80
C LEU A 27 20.06 12.67 19.21
N PRO A 28 19.86 12.73 17.87
CA PRO A 28 19.16 13.83 17.22
C PRO A 28 17.73 14.03 17.73
N PRO A 29 17.17 15.24 17.61
CA PRO A 29 15.84 15.57 18.14
C PRO A 29 14.69 14.76 17.51
N ILE A 30 14.89 14.18 16.32
CA ILE A 30 13.89 13.35 15.63
C ILE A 30 13.46 12.12 16.46
N PHE A 31 14.35 11.57 17.29
CA PHE A 31 14.07 10.41 18.13
C PHE A 31 13.17 10.72 19.34
N SER A 32 12.95 12.01 19.63
CA SER A 32 12.03 12.45 20.68
C SER A 32 10.59 12.65 20.19
N VAL A 33 10.35 12.50 18.88
CA VAL A 33 9.03 12.72 18.28
C VAL A 33 8.09 11.56 18.63
N PRO A 34 6.85 11.82 19.06
CA PRO A 34 5.88 10.76 19.34
C PRO A 34 5.54 9.95 18.09
N VAL A 35 5.52 8.63 18.22
CA VAL A 35 5.24 7.73 17.10
C VAL A 35 3.74 7.71 16.79
N ARG A 36 3.35 8.29 15.66
CA ARG A 36 1.98 8.32 15.14
C ARG A 36 1.74 7.22 14.11
N LYS A 37 1.34 6.04 14.60
CA LYS A 37 1.09 4.85 13.76
C LYS A 37 0.00 5.07 12.71
N ASP A 38 -0.98 5.92 13.00
CA ASP A 38 -2.05 6.34 12.09
C ASP A 38 -1.52 7.04 10.83
N LEU A 39 -0.62 8.02 11.01
CA LEU A 39 -0.02 8.76 9.89
C LEU A 39 0.97 7.92 9.11
N ILE A 40 1.83 7.15 9.81
CA ILE A 40 2.82 6.27 9.18
C ILE A 40 2.12 5.27 8.26
N ARG A 41 1.06 4.62 8.75
CA ARG A 41 0.32 3.63 7.97
C ARG A 41 -0.38 4.26 6.76
N ARG A 42 -0.93 5.48 6.90
CA ARG A 42 -1.55 6.20 5.80
C ARG A 42 -0.53 6.55 4.72
N ALA A 43 0.63 7.09 5.11
CA ALA A 43 1.71 7.43 4.19
C ALA A 43 2.21 6.20 3.43
N PHE A 44 2.47 5.11 4.15
CA PHE A 44 2.90 3.84 3.57
C PHE A 44 1.91 3.32 2.53
N HIS A 45 0.62 3.29 2.85
CA HIS A 45 -0.40 2.79 1.90
C HIS A 45 -0.48 3.65 0.65
N ALA A 46 -0.37 4.97 0.76
CA ALA A 46 -0.41 5.87 -0.38
C ALA A 46 0.80 5.68 -1.31
N GLU A 47 2.00 5.57 -0.72
CA GLU A 47 3.24 5.35 -1.49
C GLU A 47 3.24 3.95 -2.14
N PHE A 48 2.84 2.94 -1.38
CA PHE A 48 2.76 1.56 -1.86
C PHE A 48 1.79 1.43 -3.03
N THR A 49 0.56 1.96 -2.92
CA THR A 49 -0.42 1.85 -4.02
C THR A 49 -0.02 2.66 -5.25
N ALA A 50 0.66 3.80 -5.07
CA ALA A 50 1.17 4.59 -6.18
C ALA A 50 2.24 3.86 -7.01
N SER A 51 2.99 2.93 -6.38
CA SER A 51 4.01 2.12 -7.07
C SER A 51 3.45 0.95 -7.89
N LEU A 52 2.18 0.58 -7.70
CA LEU A 52 1.59 -0.58 -8.35
C LEU A 52 1.24 -0.28 -9.81
N GLN A 53 1.58 -1.21 -10.70
CA GLN A 53 1.18 -1.10 -12.10
C GLN A 53 -0.33 -1.37 -12.27
N PRO A 54 -1.04 -0.57 -13.10
CA PRO A 54 -2.45 -0.81 -13.38
C PRO A 54 -2.61 -2.14 -14.13
N LYS A 55 -3.58 -2.94 -13.69
CA LYS A 55 -3.90 -4.25 -14.26
C LYS A 55 -5.40 -4.37 -14.48
N GLY A 56 -5.80 -4.91 -15.63
CA GLY A 56 -7.20 -5.06 -16.01
C GLY A 56 -7.39 -5.98 -17.22
N ARG A 57 -8.61 -6.46 -17.43
CA ARG A 57 -9.04 -7.18 -18.64
C ARG A 57 -9.65 -6.19 -19.64
N ASP A 58 -9.70 -6.56 -20.92
CA ASP A 58 -10.38 -5.76 -21.95
C ASP A 58 -11.87 -5.55 -21.57
N PRO A 59 -12.37 -4.31 -21.48
CA PRO A 59 -13.78 -4.01 -21.17
C PRO A 59 -14.81 -4.69 -22.10
N MET A 60 -14.40 -5.00 -23.33
CA MET A 60 -15.24 -5.66 -24.33
C MET A 60 -15.08 -7.19 -24.35
N ALA A 61 -14.23 -7.76 -23.50
CA ALA A 61 -14.11 -9.21 -23.38
C ALA A 61 -15.47 -9.85 -23.07
N GLY A 62 -15.90 -10.79 -23.90
CA GLY A 62 -17.22 -11.45 -23.79
C GLY A 62 -18.42 -10.66 -24.33
N LYS A 63 -18.27 -9.37 -24.68
CA LYS A 63 -19.35 -8.54 -25.24
C LYS A 63 -19.32 -8.40 -26.77
N ARG A 64 -18.18 -8.72 -27.40
CA ARG A 64 -18.02 -8.59 -28.86
C ARG A 64 -18.77 -9.64 -29.66
N THR A 65 -19.02 -10.81 -29.07
CA THR A 65 -19.75 -11.88 -29.74
C THR A 65 -21.24 -11.51 -29.78
N PRO A 66 -21.85 -11.37 -30.98
CA PRO A 66 -23.28 -11.19 -31.07
C PRO A 66 -23.94 -12.50 -30.62
N ALA A 67 -24.72 -12.43 -29.55
CA ALA A 67 -25.47 -13.56 -29.06
C ALA A 67 -26.86 -13.08 -28.65
N VAL A 68 -27.89 -13.80 -29.10
CA VAL A 68 -29.29 -13.46 -28.83
C VAL A 68 -29.95 -14.62 -28.10
N SER A 69 -30.81 -14.30 -27.14
CA SER A 69 -31.64 -15.31 -26.48
C SER A 69 -32.83 -15.66 -27.36
N LEU A 70 -33.04 -16.96 -27.61
CA LEU A 70 -34.08 -17.45 -28.52
C LEU A 70 -35.50 -17.48 -27.91
N GLY A 71 -35.65 -17.04 -26.66
CA GLY A 71 -36.95 -16.99 -25.97
C GLY A 71 -37.46 -18.34 -25.47
N VAL A 72 -38.73 -18.38 -25.09
CA VAL A 72 -39.42 -19.59 -24.59
C VAL A 72 -40.00 -20.43 -25.74
N GLY A 73 -40.41 -21.66 -25.45
CA GLY A 73 -41.12 -22.53 -26.43
C GLY A 73 -40.22 -23.39 -27.31
N ARG A 74 -38.91 -23.45 -27.04
CA ARG A 74 -37.94 -24.24 -27.82
C ARG A 74 -37.34 -25.45 -27.08
N GLY A 75 -37.79 -25.76 -25.86
CA GLY A 75 -37.20 -26.82 -25.03
C GLY A 75 -35.74 -26.57 -24.63
N LEU A 76 -35.24 -25.34 -24.77
CA LEU A 76 -33.84 -24.95 -24.54
C LEU A 76 -33.70 -24.03 -23.32
N ALA A 77 -32.52 -24.07 -22.70
CA ALA A 77 -32.12 -23.10 -21.68
C ALA A 77 -32.04 -21.68 -22.27
N ARG A 78 -32.45 -20.67 -21.48
CA ARG A 78 -32.58 -19.24 -21.88
C ARG A 78 -31.24 -18.50 -21.91
N VAL A 79 -30.21 -19.12 -22.47
CA VAL A 79 -28.86 -18.56 -22.61
C VAL A 79 -28.71 -17.90 -23.98
N PRO A 80 -28.07 -16.73 -24.10
CA PRO A 80 -27.72 -16.14 -25.39
C PRO A 80 -26.84 -17.09 -26.20
N ARG A 81 -27.19 -17.36 -27.45
CA ARG A 81 -26.42 -18.19 -28.37
C ARG A 81 -26.01 -17.37 -29.58
N ILE A 82 -24.94 -17.79 -30.23
CA ILE A 82 -24.53 -17.22 -31.51
C ILE A 82 -25.67 -17.49 -32.52
N PRO A 83 -26.10 -16.48 -33.30
CA PRO A 83 -27.08 -16.65 -34.38
C PRO A 83 -26.69 -17.73 -35.38
#